data_AF-A0A1Y0INL4-F1
#
_entry.id   AF-A0A1Y0INL4-F1
#
_cell.length_a   1.000
_cell.length_b   1.000
_cell.length_c   1.000
_cell.angle_alpha   90.00
_cell.angle_beta   90.00
_cell.angle_gamma   90.00
#
_symmetry.space_group_name_H-M   'P 1'
#
loop_
_entity.id
_entity.type
_entity.pdbx_description
1 polymer ?
#
loop_
_entity_poly.entity_id
_entity_poly.type
_entity_poly.pdbx_seq_one_letter_code
_entity_poly.pdbx_strand_id
1 'polypeptide(L)'
;MANERTAGLSLIYRLELQNSSITFGKVAQIIGEEGGDIIGVDVVQVGKDQSIRDVNVNVFDRRHGKVIREQLDKAEGIHVVNVSDRTMLMHLGGKIEIRSKIPVRNRDELARVYTPHVASICEAIHEDPGKAFKLTIKKNTVAVVSDGTAVLGLGDIGPYAAMPVMEGKAMLFKQFAGVDAFPICLDTKDTEAIIAHVKAIAPAFGGINLEDISSPRCFEIEARLKQELDIPVFHDDQHGTAVVLLAGLMNAVKLVGKKLEDLKVVVTGIGAAGIACTKMLLLAGVKNVIGVDRMGVISRHEPYENPMWQWYAENTNPDNLQGTLSDVIQGADVFIGVSGPGVLKVEHLQSMAQDPIVFAMANPNPEIDPDVAEPYVRVMATGRSDYPNQINNLLCFPGIFKGALDCRASDINEEMKLAAAYAIASVVSDDELSEHYIIPSVFNKKVVQAVRLAVIEAAYKTNVARRRYRDYSDKQ
;
A
#
# COMPACT_ATOMS: atom_id res chain seq x y z
N MET A 1 0.25 -5.94 33.57
CA MET A 1 -0.27 -6.82 32.50
C MET A 1 -0.95 -5.93 31.49
N ALA A 2 -0.15 -5.32 30.61
CA ALA A 2 -0.66 -4.59 29.47
C ALA A 2 -1.03 -5.61 28.40
N ASN A 3 -2.23 -5.49 27.87
CA ASN A 3 -2.77 -6.35 26.84
C ASN A 3 -2.03 -5.97 25.53
N GLU A 4 -0.87 -6.59 25.28
CA GLU A 4 -0.16 -6.47 23.99
C GLU A 4 -1.06 -7.05 22.90
N ARG A 5 -1.95 -6.23 22.34
CA ARG A 5 -2.68 -6.53 21.11
C ARG A 5 -1.71 -6.38 19.94
N THR A 6 -0.74 -7.28 19.85
CA THR A 6 -0.09 -7.55 18.56
C THR A 6 -1.11 -8.25 17.67
N ALA A 7 -1.09 -7.94 16.37
CA ALA A 7 -2.03 -8.49 15.39
C ALA A 7 -2.12 -10.02 15.50
N GLY A 8 -3.24 -10.51 16.06
CA GLY A 8 -3.43 -11.92 16.37
C GLY A 8 -3.47 -12.79 15.11
N LEU A 9 -2.87 -13.97 15.19
CA LEU A 9 -3.04 -15.03 14.21
C LEU A 9 -4.48 -15.57 14.29
N SER A 10 -5.16 -15.74 13.16
CA SER A 10 -6.50 -16.32 13.12
C SER A 10 -6.45 -17.79 12.70
N LEU A 11 -6.81 -18.68 13.61
CA LEU A 11 -6.84 -20.13 13.40
C LEU A 11 -8.27 -20.66 13.31
N ILE A 12 -8.47 -21.63 12.43
CA ILE A 12 -9.72 -22.39 12.29
C ILE A 12 -9.49 -23.78 12.89
N TYR A 13 -10.16 -24.06 14.00
CA TYR A 13 -10.18 -25.38 14.62
C TYR A 13 -11.37 -26.15 14.07
N ARG A 14 -11.12 -27.17 13.24
CA ARG A 14 -12.16 -28.10 12.81
C ARG A 14 -12.31 -29.17 13.88
N LEU A 15 -13.44 -29.15 14.57
CA LEU A 15 -13.76 -30.00 15.70
C LEU A 15 -14.88 -30.96 15.35
N GLU A 16 -14.67 -32.24 15.61
CA GLU A 16 -15.73 -33.23 15.71
C GLU A 16 -16.18 -33.31 17.18
N LEU A 17 -17.46 -33.08 17.42
CA LEU A 17 -18.07 -33.01 18.74
C LEU A 17 -19.11 -34.10 18.88
N GLN A 18 -18.98 -34.94 19.91
CA GLN A 18 -19.99 -35.94 20.25
C GLN A 18 -21.18 -35.27 20.95
N ASN A 19 -22.33 -35.26 20.29
CA ASN A 19 -23.50 -34.48 20.73
C ASN A 19 -24.05 -34.93 22.09
N SER A 20 -23.79 -36.18 22.49
CA SER A 20 -24.23 -36.76 23.76
C SER A 20 -23.34 -36.43 24.96
N SER A 21 -22.08 -36.07 24.74
CA SER A 21 -21.07 -35.92 25.80
C SER A 21 -20.53 -34.49 25.94
N ILE A 22 -20.56 -33.69 24.88
CA ILE A 22 -20.01 -32.32 24.91
C ILE A 22 -20.99 -31.29 24.34
N THR A 23 -21.04 -30.12 24.97
CA THR A 23 -21.74 -28.95 24.42
C THR A 23 -20.73 -27.96 23.84
N PHE A 24 -21.17 -27.16 22.87
CA PHE A 24 -20.33 -26.08 22.35
C PHE A 24 -19.92 -25.08 23.43
N GLY A 25 -20.74 -24.87 24.47
CA GLY A 25 -20.37 -24.03 25.61
C GLY A 25 -19.10 -24.49 26.31
N LYS A 26 -18.87 -25.81 26.40
CA LYS A 26 -17.64 -26.35 26.99
C LYS A 26 -16.42 -26.17 26.08
N VAL A 27 -16.60 -26.27 24.76
CA VAL A 27 -15.57 -25.92 23.77
C VAL A 27 -15.16 -24.46 23.94
N ALA A 28 -16.14 -23.55 24.00
CA ALA A 28 -15.90 -22.13 24.16
C ALA A 28 -15.20 -21.80 25.48
N GLN A 29 -15.57 -22.50 26.55
CA GLN A 29 -14.90 -22.38 27.85
C GLN A 29 -13.42 -22.75 27.75
N ILE A 30 -13.07 -23.89 27.15
CA ILE A 30 -11.68 -24.35 27.01
C ILE A 30 -10.83 -23.31 26.25
N ILE A 31 -11.37 -22.81 25.14
CA ILE A 31 -10.66 -21.79 24.33
C ILE A 31 -10.48 -20.50 25.13
N GLY A 32 -11.53 -20.04 25.83
CA GLY A 32 -11.48 -18.83 26.64
C GLY A 32 -10.55 -18.92 27.85
N GLU A 33 -10.47 -20.09 28.51
CA GLU A 33 -9.57 -20.34 29.66
C GLU A 33 -8.09 -20.23 29.26
N GLU A 34 -7.74 -20.63 28.03
CA GLU A 34 -6.39 -20.50 27.49
C GLU A 34 -6.11 -19.10 26.90
N GLY A 35 -7.11 -18.22 26.85
CA GLY A 35 -6.98 -16.85 26.35
C GLY A 35 -7.22 -16.69 24.85
N GLY A 36 -7.83 -17.68 24.18
CA GLY A 36 -8.27 -17.58 22.80
C GLY A 36 -9.56 -16.76 22.66
N ASP A 37 -9.63 -15.91 21.64
CA ASP A 37 -10.81 -15.08 21.34
C ASP A 37 -11.61 -15.67 20.17
N ILE A 38 -12.82 -16.15 20.44
CA ILE A 38 -13.68 -16.80 19.44
C ILE A 38 -14.38 -15.72 18.60
N ILE A 39 -14.07 -15.70 17.31
CA ILE A 39 -14.58 -14.72 16.34
C ILE A 39 -15.88 -15.21 15.68
N GLY A 40 -16.00 -16.52 15.49
CA GLY A 40 -17.10 -17.11 14.75
C GLY A 40 -17.07 -18.63 14.77
N VAL A 41 -18.22 -19.23 14.49
CA VAL A 41 -18.44 -20.67 14.51
C VAL A 41 -19.33 -21.05 13.35
N ASP A 42 -18.85 -21.97 12.52
CA ASP A 42 -19.58 -22.50 11.37
C ASP A 42 -19.86 -23.99 11.58
N VAL A 43 -21.11 -24.41 11.39
CA VAL A 43 -21.49 -25.82 11.47
C VAL A 43 -21.28 -26.45 10.09
N VAL A 44 -20.29 -27.33 9.98
CA VAL A 44 -19.94 -28.00 8.71
C VAL A 44 -20.87 -29.18 8.46
N GLN A 45 -21.16 -29.96 9.50
CA GLN A 45 -22.01 -31.16 9.39
C GLN A 45 -22.71 -31.45 10.71
N VAL A 46 -23.97 -31.87 10.63
CA VAL A 46 -24.73 -32.37 11.78
C VAL A 46 -25.14 -33.81 11.51
N GLY A 47 -24.62 -34.73 12.32
CA GLY A 47 -25.06 -36.12 12.40
C GLY A 47 -25.91 -36.37 13.65
N LYS A 48 -26.41 -37.60 13.77
CA LYS A 48 -27.25 -38.02 14.91
C LYS A 48 -26.47 -37.98 16.23
N ASP A 49 -25.26 -38.52 16.23
CA ASP A 49 -24.44 -38.69 17.44
C ASP A 49 -23.24 -37.73 17.50
N GLN A 50 -22.92 -37.06 16.38
CA GLN A 50 -21.75 -36.21 16.23
C GLN A 50 -22.02 -35.00 15.35
N SER A 51 -21.33 -33.89 15.60
CA SER A 51 -21.35 -32.70 14.74
C SER A 51 -19.94 -32.21 14.45
N ILE A 52 -19.70 -31.70 13.23
CA ILE A 52 -18.43 -31.09 12.84
C ILE A 52 -18.62 -29.58 12.78
N ARG A 53 -17.76 -28.84 13.47
CA ARG A 53 -17.77 -27.39 13.54
C ARG A 53 -16.40 -26.81 13.26
N ASP A 54 -16.37 -25.72 12.50
CA ASP A 54 -15.19 -24.89 12.36
C ASP A 54 -15.30 -23.73 13.36
N VAL A 55 -14.33 -23.62 14.26
CA VAL A 55 -14.27 -22.56 15.29
C VAL A 55 -13.12 -21.62 14.94
N ASN A 56 -13.45 -20.37 14.64
CA ASN A 56 -12.49 -19.33 14.29
C ASN A 56 -12.01 -18.64 15.57
N VAL A 57 -10.71 -18.70 15.85
CA VAL A 57 -10.10 -18.22 17.08
C VAL A 57 -8.93 -17.30 16.77
N ASN A 58 -8.94 -16.10 17.33
CA ASN A 58 -7.78 -15.22 17.40
C ASN A 58 -6.84 -15.72 18.50
N VAL A 59 -5.57 -15.93 18.15
CA VAL A 59 -4.51 -16.35 19.07
C VAL A 59 -3.31 -15.41 18.96
N PHE A 60 -2.60 -15.21 20.07
CA PHE A 60 -1.38 -14.39 20.10
C PHE A 60 -0.31 -14.86 19.09
N ASP A 61 -0.01 -16.16 19.06
CA ASP A 61 0.96 -16.74 18.16
C ASP A 61 0.67 -18.23 17.87
N ARG A 62 1.52 -18.86 17.04
CA ARG A 62 1.39 -20.30 16.73
C ARG A 62 1.57 -21.21 17.94
N ARG A 63 2.27 -20.78 19.00
CA ARG A 63 2.49 -21.59 20.21
C ARG A 63 1.22 -21.60 21.05
N HIS A 64 0.62 -20.44 21.28
CA HIS A 64 -0.68 -20.32 21.93
C HIS A 64 -1.75 -21.13 21.20
N GLY A 65 -1.77 -21.07 19.87
CA GLY A 65 -2.67 -21.91 19.07
C GLY A 65 -2.49 -23.42 19.29
N LYS A 66 -1.25 -23.88 19.52
CA LYS A 66 -0.97 -25.29 19.88
C LYS A 66 -1.45 -25.62 21.30
N VAL A 67 -1.30 -24.71 22.26
CA VAL A 67 -1.80 -24.92 23.63
C VAL A 67 -3.31 -25.11 23.61
N ILE A 68 -4.06 -24.23 22.94
CA ILE A 68 -5.51 -24.37 22.77
C ILE A 68 -5.86 -25.73 22.13
N ARG A 69 -5.14 -26.11 21.06
CA ARG A 69 -5.32 -27.42 20.42
C ARG A 69 -5.16 -28.57 21.42
N GLU A 70 -4.08 -28.57 22.19
CA GLU A 70 -3.77 -29.62 23.15
C GLU A 70 -4.83 -29.74 24.26
N GLN A 71 -5.42 -28.63 24.70
CA GLN A 71 -6.51 -28.67 25.68
C GLN A 71 -7.81 -29.18 25.08
N LEU A 72 -8.11 -28.80 23.84
CA LEU A 72 -9.27 -29.33 23.11
C LEU A 72 -9.13 -30.85 22.89
N ASP A 73 -7.93 -31.34 22.52
CA ASP A 73 -7.67 -32.78 22.33
C ASP A 73 -7.75 -33.60 23.65
N LYS A 74 -7.58 -32.96 24.82
CA LYS A 74 -7.73 -33.63 26.13
C LYS A 74 -9.17 -33.76 26.59
N ALA A 75 -10.09 -32.99 26.02
CA ALA A 75 -11.47 -32.96 26.46
C ALA A 75 -12.27 -34.15 25.88
N GLU A 76 -12.92 -34.91 26.75
CA GLU A 76 -13.77 -36.03 26.34
C GLU A 76 -14.93 -35.53 25.45
N GLY A 77 -15.15 -36.23 24.34
CA GLY A 77 -16.18 -35.86 23.35
C GLY A 77 -15.74 -34.81 22.32
N ILE A 78 -14.51 -34.31 22.37
CA ILE A 78 -13.90 -33.44 21.34
C ILE A 78 -12.82 -34.21 20.60
N HIS A 79 -12.83 -34.15 19.27
CA HIS A 79 -11.72 -34.57 18.43
C HIS A 79 -11.32 -33.41 17.50
N VAL A 80 -10.09 -32.92 17.62
CA VAL A 80 -9.57 -31.89 16.71
C VAL A 80 -9.14 -32.55 15.41
N VAL A 81 -9.98 -32.42 14.37
CA VAL A 81 -9.73 -32.98 13.04
C VAL A 81 -8.55 -32.28 12.37
N ASN A 82 -8.52 -30.94 12.42
CA ASN A 82 -7.44 -30.14 11.88
C ASN A 82 -7.44 -28.72 12.48
N VAL A 83 -6.28 -28.07 12.49
CA VAL A 83 -6.13 -26.65 12.80
C VAL A 83 -5.49 -25.96 11.61
N SER A 84 -6.20 -25.02 11.01
CA SER A 84 -5.76 -24.31 9.81
C SER A 84 -5.55 -22.83 10.08
N ASP A 85 -4.51 -22.27 9.50
CA ASP A 85 -4.28 -20.82 9.48
C ASP A 85 -5.18 -20.20 8.40
N ARG A 86 -6.08 -19.29 8.80
CA ARG A 86 -7.07 -18.71 7.89
C ARG A 86 -6.42 -17.94 6.74
N THR A 87 -5.31 -17.26 7.00
CA THR A 87 -4.56 -16.54 5.97
C THR A 87 -3.93 -17.54 4.99
N MET A 88 -3.34 -18.63 5.49
CA MET A 88 -2.79 -19.67 4.61
C MET A 88 -3.86 -20.31 3.72
N LEU A 89 -5.06 -20.57 4.28
CA LEU A 89 -6.18 -21.11 3.50
C LEU A 89 -6.62 -20.17 2.37
N MET A 90 -6.66 -18.85 2.62
CA MET A 90 -6.99 -17.86 1.59
C MET A 90 -5.97 -17.79 0.45
N HIS A 91 -4.76 -18.31 0.66
CA HIS A 91 -3.68 -18.32 -0.33
C HIS A 91 -3.55 -19.66 -1.08
N LEU A 92 -4.36 -20.67 -0.78
CA LEU A 92 -4.33 -21.94 -1.50
C LEU A 92 -4.72 -21.73 -2.97
N GLY A 93 -3.76 -21.94 -3.88
CA GLY A 93 -3.96 -21.75 -5.33
C GLY A 93 -3.79 -20.30 -5.82
N GLY A 94 -3.35 -19.38 -4.96
CA GLY A 94 -3.18 -17.97 -5.30
C GLY A 94 -4.48 -17.16 -5.15
N LYS A 95 -4.38 -15.83 -5.31
CA LYS A 95 -5.50 -14.89 -5.07
C LYS A 95 -6.22 -14.40 -6.33
N ILE A 96 -5.69 -14.69 -7.51
CA ILE A 96 -6.20 -14.15 -8.77
C ILE A 96 -6.27 -15.24 -9.85
N GLU A 97 -7.18 -15.07 -10.81
CA GLU A 97 -7.32 -15.94 -11.97
C GLU A 97 -7.54 -15.11 -13.25
N ILE A 98 -7.27 -15.71 -14.41
CA ILE A 98 -7.58 -15.10 -15.71
C ILE A 98 -8.97 -15.55 -16.13
N ARG A 99 -9.84 -14.58 -16.46
CA ARG A 99 -11.18 -14.84 -16.99
C ARG A 99 -11.35 -14.19 -18.35
N SER A 100 -11.92 -14.94 -19.31
CA SER A 100 -12.25 -14.39 -20.62
C SER A 100 -13.35 -13.32 -20.51
N LYS A 101 -13.17 -12.22 -21.27
CA LYS A 101 -14.20 -11.18 -21.43
C LYS A 101 -15.32 -11.61 -22.40
N ILE A 102 -15.01 -12.52 -23.32
CA ILE A 102 -15.94 -12.99 -24.36
C ILE A 102 -15.96 -14.54 -24.31
N PRO A 103 -17.13 -15.16 -24.08
CA PRO A 103 -17.25 -16.61 -24.14
C PRO A 103 -17.08 -17.12 -25.58
N VAL A 104 -16.50 -18.31 -25.74
CA VAL A 104 -16.36 -19.00 -27.03
C VAL A 104 -17.21 -20.26 -26.99
N ARG A 105 -18.32 -20.26 -27.72
CA ARG A 105 -19.37 -21.29 -27.65
C ARG A 105 -19.49 -22.11 -28.93
N ASN A 106 -19.03 -21.58 -30.05
CA ASN A 106 -19.15 -22.20 -31.35
C ASN A 106 -17.93 -21.89 -32.23
N ARG A 107 -17.89 -22.51 -33.42
CA ARG A 107 -16.78 -22.39 -34.37
C ARG A 107 -16.63 -20.98 -34.95
N ASP A 108 -17.71 -20.26 -35.18
CA ASP A 108 -17.66 -18.88 -35.72
C ASP A 108 -17.04 -17.94 -34.68
N GLU A 109 -17.47 -18.02 -33.41
CA GLU A 109 -16.87 -17.25 -32.32
C GLU A 109 -15.39 -17.59 -32.14
N LEU A 110 -15.01 -18.87 -32.19
CA LEU A 110 -13.61 -19.30 -32.12
C LEU A 110 -12.77 -18.69 -33.25
N ALA A 111 -13.29 -18.70 -34.47
CA ALA A 111 -12.61 -18.17 -35.64
C ALA A 111 -12.39 -16.64 -35.56
N ARG A 112 -13.21 -15.92 -34.80
CA ARG A 112 -13.11 -14.46 -34.58
C ARG A 112 -12.11 -14.08 -33.50
N VAL A 113 -12.06 -14.84 -32.39
CA VAL A 113 -11.10 -14.58 -31.31
C VAL A 113 -9.72 -15.17 -31.59
N TYR A 114 -9.63 -16.09 -32.55
CA TYR A 114 -8.41 -16.78 -32.94
C TYR A 114 -8.30 -16.89 -34.47
N THR A 115 -7.67 -17.95 -34.98
CA THR A 115 -7.46 -18.15 -36.40
C THR A 115 -8.76 -18.47 -37.14
N PRO A 116 -8.96 -17.93 -38.36
CA PRO A 116 -8.04 -17.06 -39.09
C PRO A 116 -8.23 -15.56 -38.84
N HIS A 117 -9.37 -15.11 -38.27
CA HIS A 117 -9.75 -13.69 -38.34
C HIS A 117 -8.94 -12.77 -37.42
N VAL A 118 -8.30 -13.29 -36.36
CA VAL A 118 -7.39 -12.52 -35.51
C VAL A 118 -6.23 -11.89 -36.29
N ALA A 119 -5.85 -12.46 -37.46
CA ALA A 119 -4.81 -11.91 -38.33
C ALA A 119 -5.11 -10.46 -38.75
N SER A 120 -6.37 -10.13 -39.02
CA SER A 120 -6.77 -8.76 -39.38
C SER A 120 -6.54 -7.75 -38.24
N ILE A 121 -6.63 -8.19 -36.99
CA ILE A 121 -6.31 -7.36 -35.82
C ILE A 121 -4.79 -7.16 -35.71
N CYS A 122 -4.01 -8.21 -35.97
CA CYS A 122 -2.55 -8.13 -36.00
C CYS A 122 -2.06 -7.17 -37.10
N GLU A 123 -2.59 -7.28 -38.31
CA GLU A 123 -2.29 -6.37 -39.43
C GLU A 123 -2.64 -4.93 -39.08
N ALA A 124 -3.83 -4.69 -38.51
CA ALA A 124 -4.24 -3.35 -38.10
C ALA A 124 -3.27 -2.72 -37.08
N ILE A 125 -2.77 -3.50 -36.11
CA ILE A 125 -1.78 -3.05 -35.11
C ILE A 125 -0.38 -2.90 -35.74
N HIS A 126 -0.02 -3.73 -36.70
CA HIS A 126 1.24 -3.60 -37.44
C HIS A 126 1.30 -2.27 -38.22
N GLU A 127 0.20 -1.86 -38.84
CA GLU A 127 0.08 -0.57 -39.53
C GLU A 127 0.06 0.64 -38.58
N ASP A 128 -0.54 0.48 -37.39
CA ASP A 128 -0.64 1.52 -36.36
C ASP A 128 -0.52 0.89 -34.96
N PRO A 129 0.69 0.89 -34.38
CA PRO A 129 0.94 0.32 -33.05
C PRO A 129 0.06 0.92 -31.94
N GLY A 130 -0.42 2.15 -32.11
CA GLY A 130 -1.33 2.82 -31.17
C GLY A 130 -2.69 2.13 -31.05
N LYS A 131 -3.09 1.31 -32.04
CA LYS A 131 -4.30 0.48 -31.97
C LYS A 131 -4.22 -0.62 -30.91
N ALA A 132 -3.03 -0.97 -30.39
CA ALA A 132 -2.90 -1.92 -29.29
C ALA A 132 -3.75 -1.49 -28.07
N PHE A 133 -3.77 -0.19 -27.73
CA PHE A 133 -4.63 0.35 -26.66
C PHE A 133 -6.15 0.30 -26.95
N LYS A 134 -6.56 -0.03 -28.18
CA LYS A 134 -7.97 -0.18 -28.55
C LYS A 134 -8.36 -1.65 -28.70
N LEU A 135 -7.46 -2.46 -29.25
CA LEU A 135 -7.75 -3.81 -29.73
C LEU A 135 -7.20 -4.91 -28.82
N THR A 136 -6.44 -4.57 -27.77
CA THR A 136 -5.88 -5.56 -26.83
C THR A 136 -6.12 -5.16 -25.37
N ILE A 137 -5.73 -6.04 -24.45
CA ILE A 137 -5.79 -5.81 -23.01
C ILE A 137 -4.95 -4.60 -22.56
N LYS A 138 -3.93 -4.19 -23.35
CA LYS A 138 -3.03 -3.05 -23.06
C LYS A 138 -3.79 -1.80 -22.61
N LYS A 139 -5.02 -1.60 -23.12
CA LYS A 139 -5.93 -0.52 -22.72
C LYS A 139 -6.09 -0.34 -21.20
N ASN A 140 -6.10 -1.42 -20.43
CA ASN A 140 -6.52 -1.42 -19.03
C ASN A 140 -5.65 -2.32 -18.14
N THR A 141 -4.47 -2.74 -18.62
CA THR A 141 -3.63 -3.71 -17.93
C THR A 141 -2.37 -3.05 -17.37
N VAL A 142 -2.04 -3.34 -16.10
CA VAL A 142 -0.84 -2.84 -15.42
C VAL A 142 0.04 -4.02 -15.01
N ALA A 143 1.35 -3.91 -15.21
CA ALA A 143 2.29 -4.86 -14.62
C ALA A 143 2.65 -4.40 -13.21
N VAL A 144 2.47 -5.26 -12.20
CA VAL A 144 2.99 -5.04 -10.84
C VAL A 144 4.33 -5.75 -10.76
N VAL A 145 5.42 -4.99 -10.88
CA VAL A 145 6.79 -5.52 -11.03
C VAL A 145 7.56 -5.35 -9.73
N SER A 146 8.19 -6.43 -9.28
CA SER A 146 9.08 -6.45 -8.11
C SER A 146 10.29 -7.37 -8.36
N ASP A 147 11.37 -7.19 -7.61
CA ASP A 147 12.45 -8.19 -7.47
C ASP A 147 12.47 -8.87 -6.08
N GLY A 148 11.54 -8.48 -5.20
CA GLY A 148 11.40 -9.01 -3.85
C GLY A 148 12.50 -8.60 -2.88
N THR A 149 13.19 -7.48 -3.15
CA THR A 149 14.33 -7.04 -2.32
C THR A 149 13.95 -6.12 -1.17
N ALA A 150 12.72 -5.61 -1.12
CA ALA A 150 12.22 -4.75 -0.05
C ALA A 150 10.75 -5.04 0.32
N VAL A 151 10.41 -6.32 0.49
CA VAL A 151 9.01 -6.73 0.69
C VAL A 151 8.53 -6.36 2.09
N LEU A 152 7.62 -5.39 2.18
CA LEU A 152 7.06 -4.91 3.46
C LEU A 152 8.20 -4.56 4.45
N GLY A 153 8.10 -5.00 5.71
CA GLY A 153 9.18 -4.94 6.70
C GLY A 153 10.09 -6.18 6.73
N LEU A 154 9.97 -7.10 5.76
CA LEU A 154 10.71 -8.36 5.73
C LEU A 154 12.06 -8.25 5.00
N GLY A 155 12.24 -7.19 4.21
CA GLY A 155 13.45 -6.94 3.46
C GLY A 155 13.58 -7.85 2.23
N ASP A 156 14.81 -8.29 1.97
CA ASP A 156 15.16 -9.08 0.79
C ASP A 156 14.85 -10.56 1.01
N ILE A 157 13.66 -10.97 0.58
CA ILE A 157 13.15 -12.35 0.70
C ILE A 157 13.04 -13.05 -0.67
N GLY A 158 13.42 -12.35 -1.74
CA GLY A 158 13.45 -12.85 -3.09
C GLY A 158 12.09 -12.88 -3.80
N PRO A 159 12.08 -13.12 -5.12
CA PRO A 159 10.92 -12.94 -5.98
C PRO A 159 9.76 -13.90 -5.65
N TYR A 160 10.07 -15.15 -5.29
CA TYR A 160 9.05 -16.16 -4.98
C TYR A 160 8.25 -15.80 -3.72
N ALA A 161 8.93 -15.30 -2.68
CA ALA A 161 8.29 -14.91 -1.44
C ALA A 161 7.55 -13.55 -1.56
N ALA A 162 7.90 -12.73 -2.56
CA ALA A 162 7.20 -11.49 -2.89
C ALA A 162 5.88 -11.70 -3.65
N MET A 163 5.74 -12.80 -4.41
CA MET A 163 4.55 -13.08 -5.24
C MET A 163 3.20 -12.91 -4.51
N PRO A 164 3.02 -13.37 -3.26
CA PRO A 164 1.77 -13.16 -2.54
C PRO A 164 1.40 -11.68 -2.37
N VAL A 165 2.37 -10.79 -2.15
CA VAL A 165 2.14 -9.34 -2.04
C VAL A 165 1.75 -8.77 -3.39
N MET A 166 2.47 -9.14 -4.45
CA MET A 166 2.20 -8.67 -5.82
C MET A 166 0.82 -9.10 -6.34
N GLU A 167 0.42 -10.35 -6.07
CA GLU A 167 -0.94 -10.82 -6.35
C GLU A 167 -2.00 -10.01 -5.59
N GLY A 168 -1.71 -9.68 -4.32
CA GLY A 168 -2.60 -8.85 -3.50
C GLY A 168 -2.78 -7.47 -4.12
N LYS A 169 -1.69 -6.81 -4.54
CA LYS A 169 -1.73 -5.54 -5.27
C LYS A 169 -2.53 -5.64 -6.56
N ALA A 170 -2.32 -6.70 -7.34
CA ALA A 170 -3.06 -6.92 -8.59
C ALA A 170 -4.58 -7.09 -8.34
N MET A 171 -4.95 -7.84 -7.31
CA MET A 171 -6.34 -8.00 -6.87
C MET A 171 -6.96 -6.65 -6.45
N LEU A 172 -6.22 -5.82 -5.71
CA LEU A 172 -6.69 -4.51 -5.25
C LEU A 172 -6.88 -3.52 -6.41
N PHE A 173 -5.97 -3.49 -7.39
CA PHE A 173 -6.18 -2.74 -8.64
C PHE A 173 -7.52 -3.11 -9.30
N LYS A 174 -7.83 -4.41 -9.37
CA LYS A 174 -9.05 -4.91 -9.98
C LYS A 174 -10.29 -4.55 -9.18
N GLN A 175 -10.26 -4.77 -7.87
CA GLN A 175 -11.40 -4.56 -6.98
C GLN A 175 -11.79 -3.07 -6.86
N PHE A 176 -10.81 -2.19 -6.71
CA PHE A 176 -11.07 -0.78 -6.40
C PHE A 176 -11.22 0.09 -7.65
N ALA A 177 -10.50 -0.22 -8.72
CA ALA A 177 -10.47 0.62 -9.93
C ALA A 177 -10.85 -0.09 -11.22
N GLY A 178 -11.12 -1.40 -11.17
CA GLY A 178 -11.40 -2.19 -12.36
C GLY A 178 -10.20 -2.35 -13.30
N VAL A 179 -8.98 -2.09 -12.82
CA VAL A 179 -7.72 -2.21 -13.59
C VAL A 179 -7.29 -3.68 -13.61
N ASP A 180 -6.96 -4.19 -14.80
CA ASP A 180 -6.54 -5.58 -15.00
C ASP A 180 -5.03 -5.71 -14.70
N ALA A 181 -4.64 -5.76 -13.43
CA ALA A 181 -3.23 -5.85 -13.05
C ALA A 181 -2.69 -7.30 -13.06
N PHE A 182 -1.40 -7.47 -13.33
CA PHE A 182 -0.74 -8.78 -13.35
C PHE A 182 0.60 -8.73 -12.58
N PRO A 183 0.85 -9.64 -11.62
CA PRO A 183 2.08 -9.67 -10.83
C PRO A 183 3.26 -10.28 -11.60
N ILE A 184 4.42 -9.64 -11.52
CA ILE A 184 5.66 -10.07 -12.18
C ILE A 184 6.83 -9.88 -11.21
N CYS A 185 7.24 -10.95 -10.54
CA CYS A 185 8.47 -10.96 -9.76
C CYS A 185 9.66 -11.42 -10.60
N LEU A 186 10.71 -10.61 -10.68
CA LEU A 186 11.92 -10.89 -11.46
C LEU A 186 13.00 -11.51 -10.56
N ASP A 187 13.56 -12.65 -10.97
CA ASP A 187 14.67 -13.32 -10.27
C ASP A 187 16.03 -12.74 -10.68
N THR A 188 16.19 -11.43 -10.47
CA THR A 188 17.44 -10.70 -10.68
C THR A 188 17.48 -9.46 -9.80
N LYS A 189 18.67 -9.09 -9.34
CA LYS A 189 18.94 -7.86 -8.59
C LYS A 189 19.77 -6.86 -9.39
N ASP A 190 20.14 -7.21 -10.62
CA ASP A 190 20.90 -6.32 -11.51
C ASP A 190 19.98 -5.23 -12.07
N THR A 191 20.34 -3.97 -11.84
CA THR A 191 19.54 -2.80 -12.22
C THR A 191 19.25 -2.76 -13.73
N GLU A 192 20.28 -2.96 -14.55
CA GLU A 192 20.14 -2.94 -16.02
C GLU A 192 19.30 -4.12 -16.52
N ALA A 193 19.46 -5.30 -15.93
CA ALA A 193 18.60 -6.43 -16.22
C ALA A 193 17.14 -6.11 -15.90
N ILE A 194 16.82 -5.56 -14.72
CA ILE A 194 15.44 -5.20 -14.38
C ILE A 194 14.87 -4.23 -15.41
N ILE A 195 15.60 -3.16 -15.75
CA ILE A 195 15.18 -2.17 -16.76
C ILE A 195 14.92 -2.86 -18.10
N ALA A 196 15.84 -3.71 -18.56
CA ALA A 196 15.72 -4.43 -19.83
C ALA A 196 14.51 -5.38 -19.85
N HIS A 197 14.27 -6.14 -18.79
CA HIS A 197 13.12 -7.05 -18.68
C HIS A 197 11.80 -6.29 -18.70
N VAL A 198 11.68 -5.21 -17.93
CA VAL A 198 10.46 -4.39 -17.89
C VAL A 198 10.17 -3.78 -19.26
N LYS A 199 11.20 -3.27 -19.95
CA LYS A 199 11.05 -2.76 -21.31
C LYS A 199 10.59 -3.83 -22.30
N ALA A 200 11.14 -5.04 -22.20
CA ALA A 200 10.78 -6.13 -23.10
C ALA A 200 9.31 -6.56 -22.95
N ILE A 201 8.73 -6.47 -21.76
CA ILE A 201 7.33 -6.85 -21.50
C ILE A 201 6.33 -5.70 -21.67
N ALA A 202 6.80 -4.45 -21.69
CA ALA A 202 5.97 -3.25 -21.80
C ALA A 202 4.93 -3.24 -22.96
N PRO A 203 5.15 -3.90 -24.13
CA PRO A 203 4.13 -3.94 -25.18
C PRO A 203 2.75 -4.43 -24.71
N ALA A 204 2.68 -5.34 -23.74
CA ALA A 204 1.41 -5.89 -23.23
C ALA A 204 0.66 -4.97 -22.25
N PHE A 205 1.34 -3.98 -21.66
CA PHE A 205 0.83 -3.21 -20.52
C PHE A 205 0.57 -1.75 -20.88
N GLY A 206 -0.47 -1.16 -20.27
CA GLY A 206 -0.77 0.26 -20.35
C GLY A 206 -0.08 1.11 -19.28
N GLY A 207 0.57 0.47 -18.31
CA GLY A 207 1.39 1.11 -17.28
C GLY A 207 2.18 0.08 -16.47
N ILE A 208 3.21 0.55 -15.77
CA ILE A 208 4.08 -0.25 -14.91
C ILE A 208 4.01 0.29 -13.48
N ASN A 209 3.65 -0.57 -12.54
CA ASN A 209 3.72 -0.30 -11.11
C ASN A 209 4.93 -1.03 -10.52
N LEU A 210 5.96 -0.29 -10.14
CA LEU A 210 7.13 -0.84 -9.44
C LEU A 210 6.82 -0.98 -7.95
N GLU A 211 7.28 -2.07 -7.35
CA GLU A 211 6.90 -2.46 -5.99
C GLU A 211 8.01 -3.20 -5.26
N ASP A 212 8.22 -2.91 -3.98
CA ASP A 212 9.12 -3.65 -3.08
C ASP A 212 10.55 -3.84 -3.65
N ILE A 213 11.09 -2.80 -4.32
CA ILE A 213 12.47 -2.77 -4.84
C ILE A 213 13.33 -1.91 -3.91
N SER A 214 14.47 -2.43 -3.48
CA SER A 214 15.32 -1.75 -2.50
C SER A 214 15.99 -0.47 -3.02
N SER A 215 16.12 0.52 -2.12
CA SER A 215 16.95 1.71 -2.32
C SER A 215 18.44 1.35 -2.26
N PRO A 216 19.32 1.98 -3.07
CA PRO A 216 19.03 3.09 -3.98
C PRO A 216 18.62 2.67 -5.41
N ARG A 217 18.68 1.38 -5.76
CA ARG A 217 18.43 0.90 -7.13
C ARG A 217 17.06 1.29 -7.67
N CYS A 218 16.03 1.28 -6.82
CA CYS A 218 14.67 1.67 -7.19
C CYS A 218 14.59 3.06 -7.85
N PHE A 219 15.44 4.02 -7.47
CA PHE A 219 15.46 5.35 -8.06
C PHE A 219 15.96 5.34 -9.50
N GLU A 220 17.06 4.64 -9.77
CA GLU A 220 17.62 4.52 -11.11
C GLU A 220 16.68 3.73 -12.02
N ILE A 221 16.15 2.60 -11.55
CA ILE A 221 15.19 1.77 -12.27
C ILE A 221 13.98 2.60 -12.67
N GLU A 222 13.37 3.32 -11.73
CA GLU A 222 12.20 4.15 -12.03
C GLU A 222 12.55 5.27 -13.01
N ALA A 223 13.62 6.03 -12.76
CA ALA A 223 14.00 7.16 -13.60
C ALA A 223 14.27 6.74 -15.06
N ARG A 224 15.02 5.64 -15.26
CA ARG A 224 15.33 5.09 -16.58
C ARG A 224 14.07 4.56 -17.27
N LEU A 225 13.22 3.83 -16.55
CA LEU A 225 11.97 3.32 -17.13
C LEU A 225 11.01 4.45 -17.52
N LYS A 226 10.89 5.51 -16.71
CA LYS A 226 10.11 6.71 -17.04
C LYS A 226 10.63 7.41 -18.30
N GLN A 227 11.94 7.42 -18.53
CA GLN A 227 12.55 8.04 -19.71
C GLN A 227 12.47 7.18 -20.97
N GLU A 228 12.54 5.85 -20.81
CA GLU A 228 12.70 4.92 -21.92
C GLU A 228 11.38 4.26 -22.37
N LEU A 229 10.31 4.36 -21.57
CA LEU A 229 8.99 3.83 -21.90
C LEU A 229 8.04 4.92 -22.38
N ASP A 230 7.11 4.53 -23.24
CA ASP A 230 6.01 5.37 -23.71
C ASP A 230 4.73 5.17 -22.88
N ILE A 231 4.82 4.52 -21.72
CA ILE A 231 3.72 4.24 -20.80
C ILE A 231 4.08 4.69 -19.39
N PRO A 232 3.10 5.07 -18.55
CA PRO A 232 3.35 5.56 -17.21
C PRO A 232 4.03 4.49 -16.35
N VAL A 233 5.07 4.91 -15.63
CA VAL A 233 5.78 4.12 -14.62
C VAL A 233 5.62 4.81 -13.28
N PHE A 234 5.28 4.05 -12.25
CA PHE A 234 5.05 4.56 -10.91
C PHE A 234 5.56 3.58 -9.87
N HIS A 235 6.43 4.03 -8.98
CA HIS A 235 6.83 3.26 -7.81
C HIS A 235 5.92 3.56 -6.61
N ASP A 236 5.13 2.59 -6.15
CA ASP A 236 4.11 2.84 -5.12
C ASP A 236 4.70 3.12 -3.74
N ASP A 237 5.74 2.39 -3.32
CA ASP A 237 6.39 2.65 -2.02
C ASP A 237 7.01 4.05 -1.89
N GLN A 238 7.35 4.67 -3.03
CA GLN A 238 7.84 6.05 -3.09
C GLN A 238 6.69 7.03 -3.18
N HIS A 239 6.03 7.06 -4.34
CA HIS A 239 5.10 8.12 -4.69
C HIS A 239 3.71 7.87 -4.12
N GLY A 240 3.29 6.60 -3.98
CA GLY A 240 2.04 6.23 -3.31
C GLY A 240 2.03 6.71 -1.87
N THR A 241 3.08 6.39 -1.13
CA THR A 241 3.30 6.84 0.25
C THR A 241 3.29 8.37 0.34
N ALA A 242 4.04 9.05 -0.53
CA ALA A 242 4.14 10.51 -0.54
C ALA A 242 2.79 11.21 -0.80
N VAL A 243 1.98 10.69 -1.73
CA VAL A 243 0.66 11.23 -2.07
C VAL A 243 -0.31 11.11 -0.90
N VAL A 244 -0.40 9.94 -0.27
CA VAL A 244 -1.34 9.71 0.83
C VAL A 244 -0.89 10.44 2.10
N LEU A 245 0.42 10.48 2.35
CA LEU A 245 0.98 11.31 3.42
C LEU A 245 0.61 12.78 3.24
N LEU A 246 0.81 13.35 2.05
CA LEU A 246 0.47 14.75 1.81
C LEU A 246 -1.03 14.99 1.98
N ALA A 247 -1.87 14.07 1.49
CA ALA A 247 -3.32 14.15 1.66
C ALA A 247 -3.74 14.23 3.14
N GLY A 248 -3.22 13.32 3.97
CA GLY A 248 -3.48 13.33 5.40
C GLY A 248 -2.93 14.60 6.07
N LEU A 249 -1.72 15.01 5.70
CA LEU A 249 -1.08 16.18 6.29
C LEU A 249 -1.85 17.47 6.00
N MET A 250 -2.36 17.66 4.78
CA MET A 250 -3.16 18.83 4.43
C MET A 250 -4.39 18.99 5.31
N ASN A 251 -5.09 17.88 5.58
CA ASN A 251 -6.25 17.87 6.47
C ASN A 251 -5.86 18.06 7.94
N ALA A 252 -4.75 17.46 8.40
CA ALA A 252 -4.24 17.69 9.74
C ALA A 252 -3.83 19.16 9.97
N VAL A 253 -3.13 19.76 9.01
CA VAL A 253 -2.69 21.16 9.05
C VAL A 253 -3.88 22.11 9.05
N LYS A 254 -4.90 21.82 8.23
CA LYS A 254 -6.18 22.54 8.23
C LYS A 254 -6.86 22.47 9.60
N LEU A 255 -6.92 21.27 10.20
CA LEU A 255 -7.55 21.05 11.50
C LEU A 255 -6.88 21.85 12.63
N VAL A 256 -5.55 21.95 12.63
CA VAL A 256 -4.80 22.71 13.65
C VAL A 256 -4.63 24.19 13.31
N GLY A 257 -5.19 24.66 12.19
CA GLY A 257 -5.14 26.07 11.78
C GLY A 257 -3.75 26.58 11.39
N LYS A 258 -2.84 25.69 10.95
CA LYS A 258 -1.49 26.05 10.48
C LYS A 258 -1.45 26.19 8.96
N LYS A 259 -0.34 26.72 8.42
CA LYS A 259 -0.07 26.78 6.97
C LYS A 259 1.17 25.95 6.64
N LEU A 260 1.14 25.22 5.53
CA LEU A 260 2.24 24.35 5.10
C LEU A 260 3.60 25.08 5.02
N GLU A 261 3.59 26.32 4.54
CA GLU A 261 4.81 27.11 4.33
C GLU A 261 5.50 27.58 5.62
N ASP A 262 4.78 27.56 6.74
CA ASP A 262 5.27 27.99 8.06
C ASP A 262 5.71 26.81 8.93
N LEU A 263 5.49 25.57 8.48
CA LEU A 263 5.78 24.37 9.27
C LEU A 263 7.28 24.10 9.36
N LYS A 264 7.73 23.71 10.55
CA LYS A 264 8.95 22.93 10.75
C LYS A 264 8.61 21.44 10.75
N VAL A 265 9.04 20.72 9.72
CA VAL A 265 8.78 19.29 9.52
C VAL A 265 10.06 18.49 9.74
N VAL A 266 10.02 17.47 10.60
CA VAL A 266 11.12 16.52 10.79
C VAL A 266 10.74 15.17 10.21
N VAL A 267 11.58 14.64 9.33
CA VAL A 267 11.40 13.34 8.66
C VAL A 267 12.47 12.36 9.11
N THR A 268 12.09 11.17 9.58
CA THR A 268 13.05 10.09 9.89
C THR A 268 13.00 8.97 8.85
N GLY A 269 14.19 8.52 8.42
CA GLY A 269 14.35 7.47 7.41
C GLY A 269 14.40 8.04 5.99
N ILE A 270 15.59 8.41 5.53
CA ILE A 270 15.80 9.09 4.23
C ILE A 270 16.14 8.05 3.15
N GLY A 271 15.30 7.01 3.08
CA GLY A 271 15.26 6.04 2.00
C GLY A 271 14.32 6.46 0.88
N ALA A 272 13.85 5.48 0.09
CA ALA A 272 12.90 5.65 -1.01
C ALA A 272 11.68 6.51 -0.62
N ALA A 273 10.94 6.07 0.40
CA ALA A 273 9.74 6.77 0.88
C ALA A 273 10.06 8.15 1.46
N GLY A 274 11.10 8.29 2.30
CA GLY A 274 11.42 9.57 2.96
C GLY A 274 11.83 10.67 1.99
N ILE A 275 12.60 10.30 0.95
CA ILE A 275 12.97 11.23 -0.12
C ILE A 275 11.75 11.62 -0.95
N ALA A 276 10.92 10.66 -1.35
CA ALA A 276 9.71 10.95 -2.14
C ALA A 276 8.71 11.81 -1.36
N CYS A 277 8.47 11.51 -0.07
CA CYS A 277 7.64 12.32 0.82
C CYS A 277 8.20 13.73 0.94
N THR A 278 9.51 13.89 1.13
CA THR A 278 10.13 15.21 1.24
C THR A 278 10.00 16.02 -0.05
N LYS A 279 10.25 15.42 -1.22
CA LYS A 279 10.02 16.07 -2.52
C LYS A 279 8.58 16.56 -2.67
N MET A 280 7.62 15.72 -2.28
CA MET A 280 6.20 16.04 -2.33
C MET A 280 5.82 17.19 -1.38
N LEU A 281 6.40 17.22 -0.17
CA LEU A 281 6.21 18.31 0.80
C LEU A 281 6.76 19.64 0.29
N LEU A 282 7.98 19.63 -0.26
CA LEU A 282 8.60 20.82 -0.86
C LEU A 282 7.76 21.33 -2.04
N LEU A 283 7.28 20.42 -2.90
CA LEU A 283 6.40 20.75 -4.03
C LEU A 283 5.07 21.36 -3.56
N ALA A 284 4.52 20.89 -2.43
CA ALA A 284 3.32 21.44 -1.82
C ALA A 284 3.53 22.78 -1.09
N GLY A 285 4.79 23.25 -0.98
CA GLY A 285 5.13 24.56 -0.43
C GLY A 285 5.68 24.56 1.00
N VAL A 286 5.99 23.39 1.59
CA VAL A 286 6.69 23.33 2.88
C VAL A 286 8.12 23.83 2.69
N LYS A 287 8.56 24.81 3.50
CA LYS A 287 9.88 25.46 3.36
C LYS A 287 10.94 24.86 4.27
N ASN A 288 10.56 24.37 5.46
CA ASN A 288 11.49 23.85 6.46
C ASN A 288 11.23 22.35 6.70
N VAL A 289 11.94 21.52 5.94
CA VAL A 289 11.98 20.07 6.14
C VAL A 289 13.38 19.68 6.61
N ILE A 290 13.50 18.88 7.68
CA ILE A 290 14.77 18.39 8.21
C ILE A 290 14.74 16.86 8.21
N GLY A 291 15.68 16.26 7.50
CA GLY A 291 15.80 14.81 7.42
C GLY A 291 16.80 14.26 8.42
N VAL A 292 16.44 13.18 9.10
CA VAL A 292 17.29 12.45 10.05
C VAL A 292 17.37 10.99 9.63
N ASP A 293 18.58 10.48 9.49
CA ASP A 293 18.85 9.06 9.24
C ASP A 293 19.77 8.49 10.34
N ARG A 294 20.23 7.26 10.18
CA ARG A 294 21.08 6.54 11.15
C ARG A 294 22.38 7.28 11.48
N MET A 295 22.88 8.12 10.57
CA MET A 295 24.09 8.93 10.79
C MET A 295 23.80 10.29 11.46
N GLY A 296 22.54 10.57 11.78
CA GLY A 296 22.08 11.87 12.29
C GLY A 296 21.39 12.71 11.22
N VAL A 297 21.36 14.02 11.45
CA VAL A 297 20.72 15.00 10.57
C VAL A 297 21.47 15.10 9.24
N ILE A 298 20.73 15.03 8.13
CA ILE A 298 21.29 15.28 6.80
C ILE A 298 21.52 16.79 6.62
N SER A 299 22.76 17.18 6.35
CA SER A 299 23.17 18.59 6.31
C SER A 299 24.22 18.84 5.22
N ARG A 300 24.45 20.10 4.86
CA ARG A 300 25.47 20.51 3.87
C ARG A 300 26.88 20.58 4.46
N HIS A 301 27.09 20.07 5.69
CA HIS A 301 28.40 20.16 6.34
C HIS A 301 29.44 19.25 5.68
N GLU A 302 29.03 18.05 5.27
CA GLU A 302 29.87 17.07 4.59
C GLU A 302 29.18 16.52 3.33
N PRO A 303 29.93 16.20 2.27
CA PRO A 303 29.36 15.61 1.06
C PRO A 303 28.94 14.16 1.31
N TYR A 304 27.84 13.74 0.66
CA TYR A 304 27.37 12.35 0.71
C TYR A 304 27.72 11.62 -0.59
N GLU A 305 28.26 10.40 -0.46
CA GLU A 305 28.46 9.51 -1.63
C GLU A 305 27.14 9.09 -2.27
N ASN A 306 26.07 8.96 -1.47
CA ASN A 306 24.73 8.68 -1.97
C ASN A 306 24.15 9.94 -2.63
N PRO A 307 23.92 9.93 -3.97
CA PRO A 307 23.44 11.13 -4.69
C PRO A 307 22.11 11.64 -4.18
N MET A 308 21.26 10.76 -3.65
CA MET A 308 19.96 11.16 -3.13
C MET A 308 20.08 11.87 -1.78
N TRP A 309 21.04 11.50 -0.94
CA TRP A 309 21.33 12.22 0.31
C TRP A 309 22.02 13.54 0.04
N GLN A 310 22.88 13.60 -0.98
CA GLN A 310 23.46 14.86 -1.45
C GLN A 310 22.36 15.82 -1.91
N TRP A 311 21.44 15.35 -2.78
CA TRP A 311 20.27 16.13 -3.18
C TRP A 311 19.44 16.57 -1.97
N TYR A 312 19.22 15.67 -1.00
CA TYR A 312 18.45 15.99 0.20
C TYR A 312 19.10 17.12 1.02
N ALA A 313 20.41 17.04 1.25
CA ALA A 313 21.16 18.07 1.96
C ALA A 313 21.09 19.43 1.27
N GLU A 314 21.14 19.46 -0.06
CA GLU A 314 21.11 20.70 -0.85
C GLU A 314 19.73 21.38 -0.89
N ASN A 315 18.64 20.62 -0.71
CA ASN A 315 17.27 21.09 -0.95
C ASN A 315 16.43 21.20 0.33
N THR A 316 16.97 20.83 1.49
CA THR A 316 16.25 20.78 2.77
C THR A 316 17.08 21.45 3.87
N ASN A 317 16.60 21.43 5.11
CA ASN A 317 17.31 21.91 6.29
C ASN A 317 17.88 23.33 6.08
N PRO A 318 17.01 24.36 5.91
CA PRO A 318 17.42 25.70 5.50
C PRO A 318 18.48 26.31 6.43
N ASP A 319 18.36 26.04 7.73
CA ASP A 319 19.28 26.55 8.76
C ASP A 319 20.56 25.69 8.92
N ASN A 320 20.72 24.65 8.10
CA ASN A 320 21.87 23.74 8.08
C ASN A 320 22.18 23.14 9.47
N LEU A 321 21.13 22.75 10.20
CA LEU A 321 21.23 22.14 11.53
C LEU A 321 21.97 20.80 11.45
N GLN A 322 22.63 20.43 12.55
CA GLN A 322 23.39 19.19 12.70
C GLN A 322 22.94 18.45 13.97
N GLY A 323 23.46 17.24 14.16
CA GLY A 323 23.24 16.45 15.37
C GLY A 323 22.27 15.28 15.16
N THR A 324 21.45 15.03 16.16
CA THR A 324 20.53 13.90 16.28
C THR A 324 19.07 14.32 16.15
N LEU A 325 18.15 13.35 16.15
CA LEU A 325 16.71 13.64 16.21
C LEU A 325 16.35 14.55 17.39
N SER A 326 16.92 14.29 18.57
CA SER A 326 16.67 15.07 19.79
C SER A 326 17.03 16.55 19.61
N ASP A 327 18.05 16.85 18.81
CA ASP A 327 18.54 18.23 18.60
C ASP A 327 17.62 19.03 17.67
N VAL A 328 16.96 18.37 16.71
CA VAL A 328 16.18 19.06 15.67
C VAL A 328 14.67 18.97 15.86
N ILE A 329 14.16 18.02 16.64
CA ILE A 329 12.71 17.85 16.83
C ILE A 329 12.09 18.91 17.75
N GLN A 330 12.90 19.60 18.56
CA GLN A 330 12.43 20.67 19.41
C GLN A 330 11.72 21.76 18.59
N GLY A 331 10.49 22.09 18.96
CA GLY A 331 9.64 23.06 18.27
C GLY A 331 9.20 22.64 16.87
N ALA A 332 9.35 21.37 16.47
CA ALA A 332 8.79 20.89 15.21
C ALA A 332 7.26 20.84 15.27
N ASP A 333 6.59 21.25 14.19
CA ASP A 333 5.14 21.15 14.05
C ASP A 333 4.70 19.75 13.67
N VAL A 334 5.52 19.08 12.85
CA VAL A 334 5.20 17.80 12.25
C VAL A 334 6.38 16.85 12.38
N PHE A 335 6.11 15.64 12.82
CA PHE A 335 7.02 14.50 12.71
C PHE A 335 6.48 13.50 11.68
N ILE A 336 7.33 13.04 10.78
CA ILE A 336 7.03 11.99 9.80
C ILE A 336 8.08 10.89 9.93
N GLY A 337 7.64 9.69 10.28
CA GLY A 337 8.47 8.50 10.36
C GLY A 337 8.18 7.53 9.23
N VAL A 338 9.22 7.17 8.48
CA VAL A 338 9.22 6.11 7.45
C VAL A 338 10.47 5.23 7.61
N SER A 339 10.77 4.91 8.86
CA SER A 339 12.02 4.33 9.32
C SER A 339 11.82 2.98 10.00
N GLY A 340 11.99 2.93 11.33
CA GLY A 340 11.85 1.71 12.12
C GLY A 340 11.40 2.00 13.55
N PRO A 341 11.15 0.94 14.34
CA PRO A 341 10.55 1.06 15.66
C PRO A 341 11.47 1.72 16.70
N GLY A 342 10.87 2.46 17.63
CA GLY A 342 11.55 3.03 18.80
C GLY A 342 12.43 4.26 18.53
N VAL A 343 12.31 4.85 17.34
CA VAL A 343 13.04 6.07 16.94
C VAL A 343 12.49 7.30 17.66
N LEU A 344 11.17 7.39 17.82
CA LEU A 344 10.50 8.51 18.46
C LEU A 344 10.17 8.17 19.92
N LYS A 345 10.41 9.12 20.83
CA LYS A 345 10.20 8.95 22.28
C LYS A 345 9.24 10.00 22.80
N VAL A 346 8.63 9.74 23.96
CA VAL A 346 7.72 10.69 24.63
C VAL A 346 8.40 12.03 24.90
N GLU A 347 9.69 12.03 25.29
CA GLU A 347 10.41 13.29 25.53
C GLU A 347 10.53 14.14 24.27
N HIS A 348 10.63 13.50 23.10
CA HIS A 348 10.65 14.20 21.82
C HIS A 348 9.29 14.85 21.54
N LEU A 349 8.18 14.13 21.75
CA LEU A 349 6.82 14.64 21.56
C LEU A 349 6.53 15.86 22.44
N GLN A 350 6.94 15.81 23.71
CA GLN A 350 6.78 16.92 24.66
C GLN A 350 7.58 18.17 24.27
N SER A 351 8.61 18.03 23.45
CA SER A 351 9.46 19.13 22.99
C SER A 351 8.96 19.77 21.68
N MET A 352 7.97 19.17 21.01
CA MET A 352 7.39 19.67 19.76
C MET A 352 6.60 20.98 19.98
N ALA A 353 6.24 21.65 18.88
CA ALA A 353 5.41 22.85 18.92
C ALA A 353 4.00 22.55 19.44
N GLN A 354 3.24 23.59 19.78
CA GLN A 354 1.82 23.44 20.12
C GLN A 354 1.06 22.75 18.99
N ASP A 355 0.09 21.91 19.35
CA ASP A 355 -0.70 21.07 18.46
C ASP A 355 0.19 20.19 17.53
N PRO A 356 0.99 19.27 18.08
CA PRO A 356 1.89 18.41 17.30
C PRO A 356 1.11 17.48 16.36
N ILE A 357 1.59 17.35 15.13
CA ILE A 357 1.12 16.35 14.15
C ILE A 357 2.18 15.25 14.03
N VAL A 358 1.82 13.99 14.25
CA VAL A 358 2.77 12.86 14.24
C VAL A 358 2.27 11.75 13.33
N PHE A 359 3.06 11.46 12.30
CA PHE A 359 2.81 10.39 11.35
C PHE A 359 3.89 9.32 11.57
N ALA A 360 3.58 8.24 12.31
CA ALA A 360 4.49 7.13 12.56
C ALA A 360 4.12 5.94 11.66
N MET A 361 4.76 5.83 10.50
CA MET A 361 4.28 4.99 9.40
C MET A 361 5.09 3.71 9.17
N ALA A 362 6.13 3.45 9.98
CA ALA A 362 6.84 2.17 9.89
C ALA A 362 5.91 0.98 10.17
N ASN A 363 6.07 -0.09 9.39
CA ASN A 363 5.32 -1.33 9.52
C ASN A 363 6.25 -2.52 9.80
N PRO A 364 5.81 -3.52 10.59
CA PRO A 364 4.55 -3.57 11.34
C PRO A 364 4.58 -2.74 12.64
N ASN A 365 5.77 -2.35 13.11
CA ASN A 365 5.96 -1.62 14.35
C ASN A 365 6.36 -0.17 14.04
N PRO A 366 5.51 0.83 14.37
CA PRO A 366 5.78 2.24 14.11
C PRO A 366 6.95 2.80 14.92
N GLU A 367 7.41 4.00 14.56
CA GLU A 367 8.48 4.74 15.25
C GLU A 367 8.24 4.94 16.74
N ILE A 368 6.97 5.03 17.15
CA ILE A 368 6.49 5.04 18.53
C ILE A 368 5.15 4.30 18.58
N ASP A 369 4.87 3.64 19.69
CA ASP A 369 3.55 3.05 19.91
C ASP A 369 2.46 4.16 19.91
N PRO A 370 1.42 4.05 19.07
CA PRO A 370 0.37 5.06 19.00
C PRO A 370 -0.34 5.30 20.34
N ASP A 371 -0.55 4.27 21.14
CA ASP A 371 -1.22 4.40 22.45
C ASP A 371 -0.36 5.18 23.45
N VAL A 372 0.97 5.15 23.27
CA VAL A 372 1.94 5.93 24.06
C VAL A 372 2.04 7.37 23.56
N ALA A 373 1.89 7.60 22.25
CA ALA A 373 2.02 8.90 21.63
C ALA A 373 0.76 9.78 21.74
N GLU A 374 -0.43 9.17 21.68
CA GLU A 374 -1.74 9.84 21.60
C GLU A 374 -1.94 10.94 22.66
N PRO A 375 -1.57 10.77 23.95
CA PRO A 375 -1.74 11.82 24.96
C PRO A 375 -0.91 13.10 24.73
N TYR A 376 0.09 13.06 23.85
CA TYR A 376 1.05 14.14 23.64
C TYR A 376 0.91 14.83 22.28
N VAL A 377 0.02 14.35 21.41
CA VAL A 377 -0.09 14.82 20.04
C VAL A 377 -1.53 15.25 19.74
N ARG A 378 -1.68 16.22 18.85
CA ARG A 378 -3.00 16.69 18.41
C ARG A 378 -3.57 15.81 17.31
N VAL A 379 -2.70 15.30 16.44
CA VAL A 379 -3.09 14.39 15.36
C VAL A 379 -2.07 13.28 15.29
N MET A 380 -2.55 12.03 15.36
CA MET A 380 -1.75 10.83 15.17
C MET A 380 -2.19 10.12 13.89
N ALA A 381 -1.24 9.70 13.06
CA ALA A 381 -1.48 8.85 11.90
C ALA A 381 -0.44 7.73 11.85
N THR A 382 -0.84 6.57 11.32
CA THR A 382 0.04 5.39 11.25
C THR A 382 -0.12 4.63 9.94
N GLY A 383 0.77 3.67 9.66
CA GLY A 383 0.58 2.71 8.57
C GLY A 383 -0.39 1.56 8.91
N ARG A 384 -0.76 1.42 10.18
CA ARG A 384 -1.53 0.29 10.71
C ARG A 384 -3.04 0.48 10.54
N SER A 385 -3.74 -0.60 10.21
CA SER A 385 -5.19 -0.57 9.95
C SER A 385 -6.07 -0.63 11.20
N ASP A 386 -5.49 -0.93 12.35
CA ASP A 386 -6.20 -1.04 13.64
C ASP A 386 -6.27 0.29 14.41
N TYR A 387 -5.65 1.36 13.89
CA TYR A 387 -5.72 2.70 14.44
C TYR A 387 -6.44 3.68 13.49
N PRO A 388 -6.97 4.80 14.00
CA PRO A 388 -7.45 5.90 13.17
C PRO A 388 -6.35 6.44 12.25
N ASN A 389 -6.77 7.18 11.22
CA ASN A 389 -5.87 7.88 10.31
C ASN A 389 -4.80 6.99 9.65
N GLN A 390 -5.20 5.85 9.11
CA GLN A 390 -4.27 4.97 8.39
C GLN A 390 -3.78 5.63 7.09
N ILE A 391 -2.47 5.86 6.99
CA ILE A 391 -1.80 6.24 5.76
C ILE A 391 -1.53 4.97 4.95
N ASN A 392 -2.38 4.73 3.95
CA ASN A 392 -2.33 3.51 3.15
C ASN A 392 -2.32 3.84 1.64
N ASN A 393 -1.31 3.34 0.94
CA ASN A 393 -1.10 3.57 -0.50
C ASN A 393 -2.29 3.10 -1.37
N LEU A 394 -3.15 2.22 -0.85
CA LEU A 394 -4.40 1.80 -1.51
C LEU A 394 -5.36 2.96 -1.82
N LEU A 395 -5.25 4.09 -1.12
CA LEU A 395 -6.00 5.31 -1.45
C LEU A 395 -5.51 5.98 -2.74
N CYS A 396 -4.31 5.66 -3.20
CA CYS A 396 -3.59 6.35 -4.27
C CYS A 396 -3.54 5.52 -5.56
N PHE A 397 -2.83 4.40 -5.56
CA PHE A 397 -2.47 3.69 -6.79
C PHE A 397 -3.66 3.28 -7.68
N PRO A 398 -4.82 2.83 -7.17
CA PRO A 398 -5.91 2.43 -8.04
C PRO A 398 -6.46 3.61 -8.84
N GLY A 399 -6.65 4.76 -8.18
CA GLY A 399 -7.17 5.98 -8.79
C GLY A 399 -6.20 6.61 -9.78
N ILE A 400 -4.91 6.70 -9.43
CA ILE A 400 -3.87 7.26 -10.30
C ILE A 400 -3.78 6.48 -11.60
N PHE A 401 -3.59 5.16 -11.53
CA PHE A 401 -3.49 4.34 -12.74
C PHE A 401 -4.79 4.36 -13.54
N LYS A 402 -5.95 4.37 -12.87
CA LYS A 402 -7.22 4.46 -13.59
C LYS A 402 -7.34 5.76 -14.38
N GLY A 403 -6.93 6.88 -13.80
CA GLY A 403 -6.85 8.17 -14.47
C GLY A 403 -5.89 8.13 -15.67
N ALA A 404 -4.65 7.70 -15.42
CA ALA A 404 -3.60 7.61 -16.44
C ALA A 404 -3.99 6.71 -17.63
N LEU A 405 -4.61 5.55 -17.37
CA LEU A 405 -5.06 4.62 -18.42
C LEU A 405 -6.23 5.21 -19.24
N ASP A 406 -7.19 5.86 -18.58
CA ASP A 406 -8.40 6.39 -19.23
C ASP A 406 -8.07 7.54 -20.21
N CYS A 407 -7.07 8.37 -19.90
CA CYS A 407 -6.55 9.44 -20.76
C CYS A 407 -5.31 9.02 -21.60
N ARG A 408 -4.82 7.79 -21.43
CA ARG A 408 -3.59 7.27 -22.07
C ARG A 408 -2.38 8.17 -21.84
N ALA A 409 -2.20 8.59 -20.58
CA ALA A 409 -1.04 9.38 -20.20
C ALA A 409 0.26 8.70 -20.68
N SER A 410 1.26 9.48 -21.08
CA SER A 410 2.61 8.98 -21.33
C SER A 410 3.44 8.88 -20.06
N ASP A 411 3.10 9.65 -19.01
CA ASP A 411 3.78 9.68 -17.72
C ASP A 411 2.78 9.90 -16.57
N ILE A 412 3.18 9.57 -15.34
CA ILE A 412 2.60 10.08 -14.10
C ILE A 412 3.60 11.09 -13.53
N ASN A 413 3.36 12.37 -13.82
CA ASN A 413 4.25 13.47 -13.44
C ASN A 413 3.89 14.07 -12.06
N GLU A 414 4.66 15.06 -11.62
CA GLU A 414 4.50 15.65 -10.28
C GLU A 414 3.15 16.35 -10.09
N GLU A 415 2.64 17.06 -11.10
CA GLU A 415 1.32 17.71 -11.03
C GLU A 415 0.19 16.69 -10.88
N MET A 416 0.28 15.53 -11.54
CA MET A 416 -0.69 14.44 -11.39
C MET A 416 -0.67 13.85 -9.98
N LYS A 417 0.52 13.67 -9.38
CA LYS A 417 0.66 13.17 -8.01
C LYS A 417 0.11 14.17 -6.99
N LEU A 418 0.44 15.45 -7.15
CA LEU A 418 -0.07 16.51 -6.30
C LEU A 418 -1.60 16.64 -6.42
N ALA A 419 -2.15 16.56 -7.64
CA ALA A 419 -3.59 16.53 -7.87
C ALA A 419 -4.27 15.33 -7.19
N ALA A 420 -3.63 14.16 -7.19
CA ALA A 420 -4.13 12.99 -6.48
C ALA A 420 -4.17 13.22 -4.96
N ALA A 421 -3.13 13.84 -4.37
CA ALA A 421 -3.11 14.15 -2.94
C ALA A 421 -4.25 15.11 -2.55
N TYR A 422 -4.44 16.19 -3.33
CA TYR A 422 -5.56 17.12 -3.12
C TYR A 422 -6.92 16.43 -3.27
N ALA A 423 -7.06 15.55 -4.26
CA ALA A 423 -8.30 14.80 -4.46
C ALA A 423 -8.62 13.90 -3.27
N ILE A 424 -7.64 13.16 -2.73
CA ILE A 424 -7.83 12.30 -1.54
C ILE A 424 -8.22 13.14 -0.33
N ALA A 425 -7.51 14.23 -0.06
CA ALA A 425 -7.81 15.11 1.07
C ALA A 425 -9.22 15.69 0.99
N SER A 426 -9.66 16.10 -0.21
CA SER A 426 -10.99 16.69 -0.44
C SER A 426 -12.16 15.75 -0.23
N VAL A 427 -11.92 14.43 -0.12
CA VAL A 427 -13.00 13.46 0.17
C VAL A 427 -13.49 13.59 1.61
N VAL A 428 -12.63 14.02 2.54
CA VAL A 428 -13.01 14.32 3.92
C VAL A 428 -13.59 15.72 3.95
N SER A 429 -14.86 15.86 4.31
CA SER A 429 -15.51 17.16 4.39
C SER A 429 -15.20 17.88 5.71
N ASP A 430 -15.46 19.19 5.74
CA ASP A 430 -15.17 20.04 6.91
C ASP A 430 -15.95 19.64 8.15
N ASP A 431 -17.11 19.01 7.98
CA ASP A 431 -17.96 18.46 9.03
C ASP A 431 -17.52 17.07 9.53
N GLU A 432 -16.78 16.31 8.71
CA GLU A 432 -16.20 15.01 9.10
C GLU A 432 -14.78 15.16 9.68
N LEU A 433 -14.08 16.24 9.34
CA LEU A 433 -12.70 16.48 9.71
C LEU A 433 -12.53 16.55 11.23
N SER A 434 -11.73 15.63 11.77
CA SER A 434 -11.43 15.55 13.20
C SER A 434 -10.04 14.96 13.44
N GLU A 435 -9.58 14.97 14.69
CA GLU A 435 -8.28 14.42 15.10
C GLU A 435 -8.15 12.93 14.75
N HIS A 436 -9.26 12.19 14.67
CA HIS A 436 -9.31 10.78 14.32
C HIS A 436 -9.79 10.51 12.88
N TYR A 437 -10.02 11.56 12.07
CA TYR A 437 -10.48 11.43 10.69
C TYR A 437 -9.92 12.54 9.79
N ILE A 438 -8.63 12.44 9.45
CA ILE A 438 -7.95 13.34 8.50
C ILE A 438 -7.81 12.73 7.10
N ILE A 439 -8.02 11.42 6.96
CA ILE A 439 -7.80 10.66 5.73
C ILE A 439 -9.00 9.70 5.56
N PRO A 440 -9.56 9.57 4.36
CA PRO A 440 -10.72 8.70 4.17
C PRO A 440 -10.32 7.22 4.32
N SER A 441 -11.29 6.38 4.70
CA SER A 441 -11.10 4.93 4.69
C SER A 441 -10.76 4.43 3.28
N VAL A 442 -9.91 3.39 3.19
CA VAL A 442 -9.60 2.70 1.93
C VAL A 442 -10.85 2.16 1.21
N PHE A 443 -11.95 1.94 1.95
CA PHE A 443 -13.23 1.48 1.41
C PHE A 443 -14.17 2.62 1.00
N ASN A 444 -13.76 3.88 1.15
CA ASN A 444 -14.56 5.01 0.71
C ASN A 444 -14.64 5.04 -0.82
N LYS A 445 -15.84 4.77 -1.35
CA LYS A 445 -16.11 4.62 -2.79
C LYS A 445 -15.85 5.91 -3.60
N LYS A 446 -15.77 7.08 -2.95
CA LYS A 446 -15.53 8.36 -3.62
C LYS A 446 -14.06 8.56 -4.01
N VAL A 447 -13.12 7.94 -3.29
CA VAL A 447 -11.67 8.19 -3.43
C VAL A 447 -11.18 7.89 -4.84
N VAL A 448 -11.42 6.68 -5.34
CA VAL A 448 -10.93 6.27 -6.67
C VAL A 448 -11.47 7.17 -7.77
N GLN A 449 -12.74 7.57 -7.69
CA GLN A 449 -13.35 8.45 -8.68
C GLN A 449 -12.77 9.88 -8.61
N ALA A 450 -12.59 10.42 -7.41
CA ALA A 450 -12.01 11.75 -7.21
C ALA A 450 -10.56 11.81 -7.74
N VAL A 451 -9.72 10.85 -7.34
CA VAL A 451 -8.33 10.75 -7.80
C VAL A 451 -8.27 10.59 -9.32
N ARG A 452 -9.06 9.67 -9.89
CA ARG A 452 -9.12 9.45 -11.34
C ARG A 452 -9.41 10.76 -12.10
N LEU A 453 -10.40 11.53 -11.65
CA LEU A 453 -10.80 12.78 -12.30
C LEU A 453 -9.68 13.83 -12.23
N ALA A 454 -9.13 14.06 -11.03
CA ALA A 454 -8.06 15.02 -10.80
C ALA A 454 -6.79 14.69 -11.60
N VAL A 455 -6.42 13.40 -11.66
CA VAL A 455 -5.26 12.91 -12.41
C VAL A 455 -5.45 13.10 -13.91
N ILE A 456 -6.66 12.85 -14.43
CA ILE A 456 -6.96 13.09 -15.85
C ILE A 456 -6.84 14.58 -16.17
N GLU A 457 -7.42 15.44 -15.35
CA GLU A 457 -7.34 16.89 -15.54
C GLU A 457 -5.89 17.38 -15.53
N ALA A 458 -5.08 16.93 -14.56
CA ALA A 458 -3.67 17.24 -14.48
C ALA A 458 -2.90 16.75 -15.72
N ALA A 459 -3.16 15.51 -16.17
CA ALA A 459 -2.51 14.95 -17.35
C ALA A 459 -2.79 15.75 -18.64
N TYR A 460 -3.99 16.34 -18.77
CA TYR A 460 -4.29 17.25 -19.87
C TYR A 460 -3.61 18.61 -19.71
N LYS A 461 -3.60 19.17 -18.49
CA LYS A 461 -2.93 20.45 -18.21
C LYS A 461 -1.43 20.40 -18.52
N THR A 462 -0.78 19.27 -18.27
CA THR A 462 0.66 19.08 -18.50
C THR A 462 0.98 18.43 -19.85
N ASN A 463 -0.03 18.26 -20.72
CA ASN A 463 0.11 17.71 -22.08
C ASN A 463 0.68 16.29 -22.15
N VAL A 464 0.56 15.48 -21.09
CA VAL A 464 0.96 14.07 -21.11
C VAL A 464 -0.19 13.13 -21.51
N ALA A 465 -1.44 13.61 -21.50
CA ALA A 465 -2.60 12.85 -21.99
C ALA A 465 -2.59 12.69 -23.52
N ARG A 466 -2.71 11.45 -24.03
CA ARG A 466 -2.68 11.16 -25.48
C ARG A 466 -4.04 10.85 -26.10
N ARG A 467 -5.10 10.75 -25.29
CA ARG A 467 -6.47 10.68 -25.79
C ARG A 467 -7.04 12.09 -25.99
N ARG A 468 -7.93 12.31 -26.97
CA ARG A 468 -8.57 13.62 -27.16
C ARG A 468 -9.60 13.89 -26.04
N TYR A 469 -9.58 15.11 -25.49
CA TYR A 469 -10.45 15.52 -24.38
C TYR A 469 -11.96 15.39 -24.66
N ARG A 470 -12.38 15.65 -25.91
CA ARG A 470 -13.79 15.50 -26.36
C ARG A 470 -14.37 14.10 -26.13
N ASP A 471 -13.53 13.06 -26.10
CA ASP A 471 -13.99 11.69 -25.84
C ASP A 471 -14.28 11.40 -24.36
N TYR A 472 -14.04 12.38 -23.46
CA TYR A 472 -14.20 12.28 -22.02
C TYR A 472 -15.43 13.04 -21.49
N SER A 473 -15.72 14.24 -22.01
CA SER A 473 -16.87 15.06 -21.59
C SER A 473 -18.22 14.38 -21.88
N ASP A 474 -18.30 13.58 -22.95
CA ASP A 474 -19.55 12.94 -23.39
C ASP A 474 -19.88 11.64 -22.62
N LYS A 475 -19.10 11.31 -21.57
CA LYS A 475 -19.27 10.10 -20.74
C LYS A 475 -19.39 10.37 -19.23
N GLN A 476 -19.49 11.63 -18.82
CA GLN A 476 -20.03 12.00 -17.50
C GLN A 476 -21.55 12.02 -17.59
#